data_AF-A0A2D7ZIJ0-F1
#
_entry.id   AF-A0A2D7ZIJ0-F1
#
_cell.length_a   1.000
_cell.length_b   1.000
_cell.length_c   1.000
_cell.angle_alpha   90.00
_cell.angle_beta   90.00
_cell.angle_gamma   90.00
#
_symmetry.space_group_name_H-M   'P 1'
#
loop_
_entity.id
_entity.type
_entity.pdbx_description
1 polymer ?
#
loop_
_entity_poly.entity_id
_entity_poly.type
_entity_poly.pdbx_seq_one_letter_code
_entity_poly.pdbx_strand_id
1 'polypeptide(L)'
;MRVIGQDEVRARLTYEVCIPIVRQAMIALSRGETRQLLRSIIPLDQGRMFGVMPGALGERACFGAKLVSVFPENFALGRQSHQGVVVLFDGESGAPICVAHAGEITAIRTAAA
;
A
#
# COMPACT_ATOMS: atom_id res chain seq x y z
N MET A 1 5.77 12.23 12.31
CA MET A 1 5.40 11.53 11.05
C MET A 1 6.64 11.38 10.18
N ARG A 2 6.90 10.18 9.64
CA ARG A 2 8.02 9.89 8.71
C ARG A 2 7.54 9.94 7.26
N VAL A 3 8.45 10.32 6.36
CA VAL A 3 8.23 10.23 4.90
C VAL A 3 9.26 9.27 4.35
N ILE A 4 8.82 8.20 3.68
CA ILE A 4 9.68 7.12 3.17
C ILE A 4 9.58 7.10 1.64
N GLY A 5 10.67 7.50 0.98
CA GLY A 5 10.77 7.56 -0.47
C GLY A 5 10.94 6.19 -1.13
N GLN A 6 10.94 6.18 -2.47
CA GLN A 6 11.06 4.96 -3.27
C GLN A 6 12.30 4.13 -2.94
N ASP A 7 13.48 4.76 -2.85
CA ASP A 7 14.75 4.04 -2.64
C ASP A 7 14.82 3.41 -1.25
N GLU A 8 14.32 4.10 -0.23
CA GLU A 8 14.26 3.55 1.13
C GLU A 8 13.27 2.39 1.22
N VAL A 9 12.11 2.48 0.53
CA VAL A 9 11.19 1.34 0.42
C VAL A 9 11.91 0.15 -0.23
N ARG A 10 12.55 0.36 -1.39
CA ARG A 10 13.26 -0.70 -2.13
C ARG A 10 14.35 -1.35 -1.28
N ALA A 11 15.11 -0.54 -0.54
CA ALA A 11 16.23 -1.03 0.28
C ALA A 11 15.77 -1.80 1.53
N ARG A 12 14.62 -1.46 2.11
CA ARG A 12 14.15 -2.07 3.37
C ARG A 12 13.16 -3.21 3.18
N LEU A 13 12.35 -3.18 2.13
CA LEU A 13 11.35 -4.20 1.81
C LEU A 13 11.93 -5.24 0.85
N THR A 14 12.94 -5.99 1.28
CA THR A 14 13.47 -7.10 0.46
C THR A 14 12.46 -8.25 0.42
N TYR A 15 12.59 -9.17 -0.54
CA TYR A 15 11.66 -10.30 -0.64
C TYR A 15 11.74 -11.25 0.56
N GLU A 16 12.93 -11.42 1.14
CA GLU A 16 13.15 -12.20 2.36
C GLU A 16 12.35 -11.64 3.54
N VAL A 17 12.21 -10.31 3.60
CA VAL A 17 11.40 -9.62 4.61
C VAL A 17 9.91 -9.64 4.23
N CYS A 18 9.58 -9.36 2.97
CA CYS A 18 8.19 -9.16 2.54
C CYS A 18 7.37 -10.44 2.41
N ILE A 19 7.94 -11.53 1.90
CA ILE A 19 7.23 -12.80 1.73
C ILE A 19 6.62 -13.30 3.06
N PRO A 20 7.37 -13.41 4.18
CA PRO A 20 6.76 -13.85 5.44
C PRO A 20 5.72 -12.86 5.97
N ILE A 21 5.92 -11.54 5.80
CA ILE A 21 4.94 -10.51 6.22
C ILE A 21 3.63 -10.66 5.45
N VAL A 22 3.70 -10.76 4.12
CA VAL A 22 2.52 -10.93 3.26
C VAL A 22 1.81 -12.24 3.59
N ARG A 23 2.54 -13.35 3.80
CA ARG A 23 1.97 -14.62 4.25
C ARG A 23 1.18 -14.46 5.55
N GLN A 24 1.76 -13.82 6.56
CA GLN A 24 1.08 -13.59 7.84
C GLN A 24 -0.18 -12.73 7.68
N ALA A 25 -0.10 -11.66 6.87
CA ALA A 25 -1.25 -10.81 6.59
C ALA A 25 -2.40 -11.58 5.90
N MET A 26 -2.06 -12.48 4.96
CA MET A 26 -3.05 -13.32 4.27
C MET A 26 -3.68 -14.36 5.22
N ILE A 27 -2.89 -14.96 6.12
CA ILE A 27 -3.43 -15.86 7.17
C ILE A 27 -4.39 -15.10 8.09
N ALA A 28 -4.01 -13.91 8.58
CA ALA A 28 -4.86 -13.08 9.43
C ALA A 28 -6.16 -12.67 8.71
N LEU A 29 -6.07 -12.35 7.41
CA LEU A 29 -7.24 -12.09 6.57
C LEU A 29 -8.16 -13.31 6.51
N SER A 30 -7.63 -14.51 6.23
CA SER A 30 -8.41 -15.75 6.19
C SER A 30 -9.06 -16.12 7.53
N ARG A 31 -8.48 -15.68 8.66
CA ARG A 31 -9.04 -15.87 10.00
C ARG A 31 -10.06 -14.79 10.41
N GLY A 32 -10.26 -13.76 9.58
CA GLY A 32 -11.15 -12.64 9.91
C GLY A 32 -10.59 -11.66 10.94
N GLU A 33 -9.27 -11.67 11.15
CA GLU A 33 -8.56 -10.84 12.16
C GLU A 33 -8.20 -9.44 11.62
N THR A 34 -8.48 -9.17 10.34
CA THR A 34 -8.24 -7.87 9.69
C THR A 34 -9.54 -7.17 9.37
N ARG A 35 -9.50 -5.83 9.28
CA ARG A 35 -10.61 -5.02 8.78
C ARG A 35 -10.19 -4.36 7.47
N GLN A 36 -10.93 -4.65 6.40
CA GLN A 36 -10.65 -4.13 5.06
C GLN A 36 -11.99 -3.78 4.41
N LEU A 37 -12.07 -2.61 3.77
CA LEU A 37 -13.20 -2.29 2.90
C LEU A 37 -12.83 -2.67 1.46
N LEU A 38 -13.85 -2.84 0.62
CA LEU A 38 -13.63 -2.89 -0.81
C LEU A 38 -12.88 -1.64 -1.27
N ARG A 39 -11.95 -1.81 -2.21
CA ARG A 39 -11.28 -0.67 -2.85
C ARG A 39 -12.32 0.23 -3.50
N SER A 40 -12.18 1.54 -3.29
CA SER A 40 -12.98 2.55 -3.96
C SER A 40 -12.18 3.09 -5.15
N ILE A 41 -12.74 3.02 -6.35
CA ILE A 41 -12.09 3.50 -7.58
C ILE A 41 -12.95 4.61 -8.20
N ILE A 42 -12.32 5.73 -8.48
CA ILE A 42 -12.85 6.79 -9.34
C ILE A 42 -12.22 6.59 -10.72
N PRO A 43 -12.99 6.19 -11.74
CA PRO A 43 -12.50 6.20 -13.11
C PRO A 43 -12.26 7.65 -13.55
N LEU A 44 -11.16 7.86 -14.25
CA LEU A 44 -10.82 9.12 -14.89
C LEU A 44 -10.94 8.93 -16.42
N ASP A 45 -10.35 9.82 -17.22
CA ASP A 45 -10.33 9.67 -18.67
C ASP A 45 -9.30 8.63 -19.14
N GLN A 46 -9.44 8.11 -20.36
CA GLN A 46 -8.39 7.33 -21.05
C GLN A 46 -7.90 6.08 -20.29
N GLY A 47 -8.79 5.44 -19.52
CA GLY A 47 -8.43 4.26 -18.71
C GLY A 47 -7.60 4.58 -17.47
N ARG A 48 -7.44 5.86 -17.14
CA ARG A 48 -6.82 6.30 -15.89
C ARG A 48 -7.78 6.09 -14.72
N MET A 49 -7.21 5.91 -13.53
CA MET A 49 -7.98 5.65 -12.32
C MET A 49 -7.34 6.32 -11.12
N PHE A 50 -8.16 6.74 -10.16
CA PHE A 50 -7.72 7.07 -8.80
C PHE A 50 -8.41 6.12 -7.81
N GLY A 51 -7.64 5.53 -6.91
CA GLY A 51 -8.09 4.47 -6.02
C GLY A 51 -7.68 4.66 -4.58
N VAL A 52 -8.56 4.27 -3.67
CA VAL A 52 -8.32 4.23 -2.22
C VAL A 52 -8.53 2.79 -1.74
N MET A 53 -7.54 2.27 -1.00
CA MET A 53 -7.55 0.93 -0.43
C MET A 53 -7.27 1.02 1.07
N PRO A 54 -8.30 1.17 1.92
CA PRO A 54 -8.14 1.24 3.37
C PRO A 54 -7.98 -0.17 3.97
N GLY A 55 -7.26 -0.25 5.09
CA GLY A 55 -7.10 -1.48 5.85
C GLY A 55 -6.56 -1.25 7.27
N ALA A 56 -6.94 -2.13 8.18
CA ALA A 56 -6.47 -2.17 9.55
C ALA A 56 -6.15 -3.61 9.98
N LEU A 57 -5.12 -3.75 10.81
CA LEU A 57 -4.76 -5.01 11.46
C LEU A 57 -5.29 -4.96 12.90
N GLY A 58 -6.15 -5.90 13.32
CA GLY A 58 -6.69 -5.93 14.69
C GLY A 58 -7.33 -4.63 15.19
N GLU A 59 -7.65 -4.55 16.48
CA GLU A 59 -8.30 -3.36 17.07
C GLU A 59 -7.34 -2.23 17.46
N ARG A 60 -6.07 -2.55 17.75
CA ARG A 60 -5.06 -1.59 18.25
C ARG A 60 -3.77 -1.56 17.43
N ALA A 61 -3.69 -2.30 16.33
CA ALA A 61 -2.50 -2.22 15.48
C ALA A 61 -2.61 -1.03 14.51
N CYS A 62 -1.54 -0.79 13.76
CA CYS A 62 -1.52 0.25 12.77
C CYS A 62 -2.64 0.05 11.73
N PHE A 63 -3.22 1.17 11.31
CA PHE A 63 -4.22 1.22 10.24
C PHE A 63 -3.83 2.27 9.22
N GLY A 64 -4.47 2.25 8.07
CA GLY A 64 -4.14 3.21 7.03
C GLY A 64 -4.86 2.98 5.72
N ALA A 65 -4.36 3.64 4.69
CA ALA A 65 -4.85 3.46 3.34
C ALA A 65 -3.73 3.64 2.32
N LYS A 66 -3.83 2.90 1.22
CA LYS A 66 -3.11 3.21 0.00
C LYS A 66 -3.98 4.12 -0.87
N LEU A 67 -3.43 5.29 -1.22
CA LEU A 67 -3.96 6.16 -2.26
C LEU A 67 -3.11 5.94 -3.51
N VAL A 68 -3.73 5.57 -4.62
CA VAL A 68 -3.02 5.21 -5.85
C VAL A 68 -3.71 5.82 -7.06
N SER A 69 -2.92 6.40 -7.96
CA SER A 69 -3.34 6.72 -9.32
C SER A 69 -2.74 5.71 -10.29
N VAL A 70 -3.53 5.26 -11.26
CA VAL A 70 -3.09 4.36 -12.32
C VAL A 70 -3.21 5.09 -13.65
N PHE A 71 -2.06 5.31 -14.29
CA PHE A 71 -1.90 6.00 -15.56
C PHE A 71 -1.12 5.07 -16.50
N PRO A 72 -1.80 4.26 -17.33
CA PRO A 72 -1.15 3.23 -18.14
C PRO A 72 -0.04 3.77 -19.07
N GLU A 73 -0.23 4.96 -19.63
CA GLU A 73 0.68 5.62 -20.56
C GLU A 73 2.05 5.98 -19.97
N ASN A 74 2.14 6.09 -18.63
CA ASN A 74 3.41 6.39 -17.95
C ASN A 74 4.49 5.35 -18.25
N PHE A 75 4.09 4.09 -18.49
CA PHE A 75 5.04 3.03 -18.80
C PHE A 75 5.84 3.33 -20.07
N ALA A 76 5.18 3.84 -21.12
CA ALA A 76 5.84 4.24 -22.36
C ALA A 76 6.80 5.44 -22.17
N LEU A 77 6.64 6.20 -21.08
CA LEU A 77 7.48 7.34 -20.70
C LEU A 77 8.57 6.97 -19.68
N GLY A 78 8.76 5.68 -19.38
CA GLY A 78 9.74 5.22 -18.39
C GLY A 78 9.37 5.54 -16.93
N ARG A 79 8.09 5.81 -16.64
CA ARG A 79 7.56 6.09 -15.29
C ARG A 79 6.71 4.92 -14.81
N GLN A 80 6.59 4.74 -13.50
CA GLN A 80 5.66 3.72 -12.97
C GLN A 80 4.21 4.12 -13.29
N SER A 81 3.43 3.19 -13.83
CA SER A 81 2.00 3.39 -14.11
C SER A 81 1.18 3.57 -12.84
N HIS A 82 1.60 2.93 -11.74
CA HIS A 82 0.99 3.05 -10.42
C HIS A 82 1.81 4.02 -9.57
N GLN A 83 1.22 5.17 -9.25
CA GLN A 83 1.83 6.23 -8.44
C GLN A 83 0.97 6.47 -7.21
N GLY A 84 1.56 6.90 -6.10
CA GLY A 84 0.80 7.29 -4.91
C GLY A 84 1.52 7.01 -3.60
N VAL A 85 0.75 6.98 -2.52
CA VAL A 85 1.27 6.87 -1.15
C VAL A 85 0.48 5.87 -0.30
N VAL A 86 1.18 5.22 0.61
CA VAL A 86 0.58 4.50 1.74
C VAL A 86 0.70 5.40 2.95
N VAL A 87 -0.42 5.76 3.56
CA VAL A 87 -0.46 6.50 4.82
C VAL A 87 -0.76 5.51 5.94
N LEU A 88 0.04 5.54 7.00
CA LEU A 88 -0.16 4.74 8.22
C LEU A 88 -0.39 5.64 9.43
N PHE A 89 -1.29 5.18 10.28
CA PHE A 89 -1.66 5.78 11.55
C PHE A 89 -1.33 4.82 12.68
N ASP A 90 -0.95 5.40 13.81
CA ASP A 90 -0.75 4.69 15.06
C ASP A 90 -2.09 4.20 15.62
N GLY A 91 -2.13 2.94 16.07
CA GLY A 91 -3.36 2.29 16.52
C GLY A 91 -3.84 2.74 17.90
N GLU A 92 -2.99 3.39 18.69
CA GLU A 92 -3.33 3.84 20.05
C GLU A 92 -3.70 5.32 20.07
N SER A 93 -2.85 6.17 19.49
CA SER A 93 -3.03 7.62 19.47
C SER A 93 -3.84 8.13 18.27
N GLY A 94 -3.99 7.33 17.21
CA GLY A 94 -4.58 7.76 15.95
C GLY A 94 -3.73 8.78 15.19
N ALA A 95 -2.48 9.04 15.61
CA ALA A 95 -1.62 9.99 14.95
C ALA A 95 -1.07 9.44 13.62
N PRO A 96 -0.95 10.25 12.56
CA PRO A 96 -0.28 9.83 11.34
C PRO A 96 1.22 9.64 11.60
N ILE A 97 1.72 8.43 11.35
CA ILE A 97 3.10 8.05 11.66
C ILE A 97 3.97 7.91 10.42
N CYS A 98 3.39 7.61 9.26
CA CYS A 98 4.16 7.37 8.04
C CYS A 98 3.39 7.74 6.77
N VAL A 99 4.09 8.34 5.81
CA VAL A 99 3.70 8.40 4.40
C VAL A 99 4.81 7.73 3.59
N ALA A 100 4.49 6.66 2.87
CA ALA A 100 5.47 5.86 2.15
C ALA A 100 5.13 5.71 0.66
N HIS A 101 6.15 5.59 -0.18
CA HIS A 101 6.00 5.46 -1.63
C HIS A 101 5.23 4.20 -2.06
N ALA A 102 4.00 4.36 -2.57
CA ALA A 102 3.10 3.23 -2.82
C ALA A 102 3.41 2.42 -4.07
N GLY A 103 4.03 3.03 -5.09
CA GLY A 103 4.38 2.33 -6.33
C GLY A 103 5.33 1.18 -6.05
N GLU A 104 6.38 1.47 -5.29
CA GLU A 104 7.40 0.48 -4.90
C GLU A 104 6.86 -0.57 -3.92
N ILE A 105 6.11 -0.14 -2.89
CA ILE A 105 5.41 -1.08 -1.99
C ILE A 105 4.51 -2.01 -2.80
N THR A 106 3.77 -1.47 -3.77
CA THR A 106 2.84 -2.26 -4.60
C THR A 106 3.61 -3.28 -5.44
N ALA A 107 4.72 -2.90 -6.07
CA ALA A 107 5.53 -3.82 -6.87
C ALA A 107 6.03 -5.00 -6.02
N ILE A 108 6.68 -4.70 -4.90
CA ILE A 108 7.31 -5.70 -4.03
C ILE A 108 6.25 -6.63 -3.41
N ARG A 109 5.22 -6.06 -2.77
CA ARG A 109 4.21 -6.87 -2.07
C ARG A 109 3.37 -7.72 -3.01
N THR A 110 3.23 -7.30 -4.27
CA THR A 110 2.49 -8.09 -5.29
C THR A 110 3.33 -9.28 -5.74
N ALA A 111 4.63 -9.10 -5.92
CA ALA A 111 5.53 -10.22 -6.25
C ALA A 111 5.75 -11.18 -5.06
N ALA A 112 5.61 -10.69 -3.83
CA ALA A 112 5.74 -11.48 -2.61
C ALA A 112 4.49 -12.30 -2.22
N ALA A 113 3.33 -12.03 -2.86
CA ALA A 113 2.05 -12.70 -2.58
C ALA A 113 1.89 -13.95 -3.44
#